data_AF-A0A3P8LG04-F1
#
_entry.id   AF-A0A3P8LG04-F1
#
_cell.length_a   1.000
_cell.length_b   1.000
_cell.length_c   1.000
_cell.angle_alpha   90.00
_cell.angle_beta   90.00
_cell.angle_gamma   90.00
#
_symmetry.space_group_name_H-M   'P 1'
#
loop_
_entity.id
_entity.type
_entity.pdbx_description
1 polymer ?
#
loop_
_entity_poly.entity_id
_entity_poly.type
_entity_poly.pdbx_seq_one_letter_code
_entity_poly.pdbx_strand_id
1 'polypeptide(L)'
;MSDHPERPLSAVRRELRIERAVLGIVVHGYARDSYGAGDAFADLAAAEPTMLEVFPLLLWALQRLPRGVGEPTELRDRLTTLYSVPDEETGDA
;
A
#
# COMPACT_ATOMS: atom_id res chain seq x y z
N MET A 1 14.61 29.36 0.29
CA MET A 1 13.17 29.26 -0.02
C MET A 1 13.08 28.31 -1.19
N SER A 2 12.95 27.02 -0.92
CA SER A 2 12.94 26.00 -1.97
C SER A 2 11.50 25.82 -2.42
N ASP A 3 11.21 26.33 -3.61
CA ASP A 3 9.94 26.24 -4.31
C ASP A 3 9.77 24.79 -4.83
N HIS A 4 9.38 23.88 -3.94
CA HIS A 4 8.91 22.57 -4.37
C HIS A 4 7.42 22.73 -4.68
N PRO A 5 6.97 22.46 -5.92
CA PRO A 5 5.54 22.49 -6.20
C PRO A 5 4.87 21.48 -5.28
N GLU A 6 4.06 21.99 -4.36
CA GLU A 6 3.28 21.17 -3.44
C GLU A 6 2.44 20.21 -4.28
N ARG A 7 2.77 18.92 -4.23
CA ARG A 7 1.97 17.89 -4.89
C ARG A 7 0.56 17.95 -4.29
N PRO A 8 -0.49 17.89 -5.11
CA PRO A 8 -1.86 17.93 -4.60
C PRO A 8 -2.10 16.76 -3.64
N LEU A 9 -2.64 17.06 -2.45
CA LEU A 9 -2.86 16.08 -1.38
C LEU A 9 -3.70 14.88 -1.84
N SER A 10 -4.64 15.09 -2.77
CA SER A 10 -5.45 14.02 -3.37
C SER A 10 -4.61 13.01 -4.15
N ALA A 11 -3.58 13.46 -4.86
CA ALA A 11 -2.66 12.58 -5.59
C ALA A 11 -1.82 11.76 -4.62
N VAL A 12 -1.31 12.38 -3.54
CA VAL A 12 -0.53 11.68 -2.50
C VAL A 12 -1.40 10.63 -1.80
N ARG A 13 -2.63 10.97 -1.43
CA ARG A 13 -3.57 10.01 -0.81
C ARG A 13 -3.87 8.83 -1.75
N ARG A 14 -4.05 9.09 -3.05
CA ARG A 14 -4.23 8.01 -4.03
C ARG A 14 -2.99 7.13 -4.13
N GLU A 15 -1.79 7.71 -4.20
CA GLU A 15 -0.52 6.96 -4.21
C GLU A 15 -0.41 6.05 -2.97
N LEU A 16 -0.73 6.57 -1.79
CA LEU A 16 -0.71 5.80 -0.53
C LEU A 16 -1.74 4.67 -0.50
N ARG A 17 -2.95 4.88 -1.04
CA ARG A 17 -3.97 3.84 -1.16
C ARG A 17 -3.52 2.71 -2.09
N ILE A 18 -2.95 3.05 -3.24
CA ILE A 18 -2.40 2.07 -4.19
C ILE A 18 -1.29 1.27 -3.50
N GLU A 19 -0.40 1.96 -2.80
CA GLU A 19 0.69 1.31 -2.07
C GLU A 19 0.16 0.34 -1.01
N ARG A 20 -0.75 0.80 -0.15
CA ARG A 20 -1.38 -0.02 0.90
C ARG A 20 -2.05 -1.26 0.31
N ALA A 21 -2.81 -1.08 -0.77
CA ALA A 21 -3.52 -2.17 -1.42
C ALA A 21 -2.57 -3.20 -2.06
N VAL A 22 -1.52 -2.76 -2.76
CA VAL A 22 -0.51 -3.66 -3.34
C VAL A 22 0.23 -4.44 -2.25
N LEU A 23 0.65 -3.77 -1.17
CA LEU A 23 1.31 -4.44 -0.06
C LEU A 23 0.36 -5.41 0.66
N GLY A 24 -0.90 -5.02 0.83
CA GLY A 24 -1.96 -5.86 1.40
C GLY A 24 -2.15 -7.16 0.62
N ILE A 25 -2.29 -7.09 -0.71
CA ILE A 25 -2.41 -8.27 -1.58
C ILE A 25 -1.24 -9.24 -1.35
N VAL A 26 -0.01 -8.73 -1.31
CA VAL A 26 1.19 -9.56 -1.14
C VAL A 26 1.26 -10.17 0.27
N VAL A 27 0.99 -9.39 1.31
CA VAL A 27 1.04 -9.84 2.71
C VAL A 27 -0.05 -10.89 2.99
N HIS A 28 -1.30 -10.60 2.63
CA HIS A 28 -2.41 -11.52 2.86
C HIS A 28 -2.30 -12.76 1.97
N GLY A 29 -1.87 -12.60 0.72
CA GLY A 29 -1.59 -13.72 -0.19
C GLY A 29 -0.50 -14.66 0.35
N TYR A 30 0.60 -14.10 0.87
CA TYR A 30 1.65 -14.88 1.52
C TYR A 30 1.15 -15.62 2.77
N ALA A 31 0.29 -14.98 3.57
CA ALA A 31 -0.33 -15.58 4.74
C ALA A 31 -1.45 -16.60 4.43
N ARG A 32 -1.80 -16.78 3.14
CA ARG A 32 -2.97 -17.57 2.69
C ARG A 32 -4.31 -17.07 3.26
N ASP A 33 -4.38 -15.78 3.56
CA ASP A 33 -5.61 -15.10 3.94
C ASP A 33 -6.32 -14.60 2.67
N SER A 34 -7.21 -15.42 2.13
CA SER A 34 -7.93 -15.11 0.89
C SER A 34 -8.94 -13.97 1.06
N TYR A 35 -9.46 -13.77 2.27
CA TYR A 35 -10.41 -12.68 2.55
C TYR A 35 -9.68 -11.34 2.55
N GLY A 36 -8.61 -11.21 3.34
CA GLY A 36 -7.80 -9.97 3.36
C GLY A 36 -7.14 -9.66 2.02
N ALA A 37 -6.74 -10.68 1.25
CA ALA A 37 -6.24 -10.48 -0.11
C ALA A 37 -7.34 -9.97 -1.08
N GLY A 38 -8.57 -10.44 -0.90
CA GLY A 38 -9.74 -9.99 -1.66
C GLY A 38 -10.10 -8.53 -1.36
N ASP A 39 -10.11 -8.15 -0.10
CA ASP A 39 -10.36 -6.76 0.33
C ASP A 39 -9.29 -5.81 -0.23
N ALA A 40 -8.01 -6.18 -0.09
CA ALA A 40 -6.91 -5.38 -0.65
C ALA A 40 -6.98 -5.28 -2.19
N PHE A 41 -7.47 -6.31 -2.88
CA PHE A 41 -7.71 -6.27 -4.31
C PHE A 41 -8.87 -5.32 -4.68
N ALA A 42 -9.95 -5.33 -3.91
CA ALA A 42 -11.07 -4.41 -4.11
C ALA A 42 -10.64 -2.94 -3.92
N ASP A 43 -9.84 -2.65 -2.87
CA ASP A 43 -9.25 -1.33 -2.64
C ASP A 43 -8.34 -0.90 -3.81
N LEU A 44 -7.53 -1.82 -4.33
CA LEU A 44 -6.69 -1.55 -5.49
C LEU A 44 -7.53 -1.21 -6.71
N ALA A 45 -8.59 -1.99 -6.99
CA ALA A 45 -9.48 -1.76 -8.12
C ALA A 45 -10.19 -0.41 -8.02
N ALA A 46 -10.65 -0.02 -6.83
CA ALA A 46 -11.32 1.25 -6.58
C ALA A 46 -10.39 2.47 -6.79
N ALA A 47 -9.08 2.31 -6.64
CA ALA A 47 -8.10 3.37 -6.88
C ALA A 47 -7.76 3.57 -8.37
N GLU A 48 -8.25 2.68 -9.25
CA GLU A 48 -8.01 2.68 -10.69
C GLU A 48 -6.52 2.92 -11.05
N PRO A 49 -5.59 2.07 -10.58
CA PRO A 49 -4.17 2.25 -10.81
C PRO A 49 -3.77 1.88 -12.23
N THR A 50 -2.74 2.52 -12.73
CA THR A 50 -2.04 2.09 -13.93
C THR A 50 -1.07 0.96 -13.61
N MET A 51 -0.74 0.13 -14.60
CA MET A 51 0.28 -0.91 -14.44
C MET A 51 1.65 -0.37 -14.00
N LEU A 52 1.99 0.86 -14.39
CA LEU A 52 3.25 1.51 -13.99
C LEU A 52 3.27 1.90 -12.51
N GLU A 53 2.11 2.13 -11.90
CA GLU A 53 1.99 2.38 -10.46
C GLU A 53 2.05 1.07 -9.67
N VAL A 54 1.48 -0.01 -10.20
CA VAL A 54 1.40 -1.31 -9.50
C VAL A 54 2.70 -2.10 -9.60
N PHE A 55 3.28 -2.22 -10.79
CA PHE A 55 4.35 -3.19 -11.06
C PHE A 55 5.62 -2.98 -10.22
N PRO A 56 6.14 -1.74 -10.05
CA PRO A 56 7.32 -1.51 -9.21
C PRO A 56 7.06 -1.84 -7.74
N LEU A 57 5.88 -1.51 -7.22
CA LEU A 57 5.47 -1.79 -5.84
C LEU A 57 5.35 -3.30 -5.60
N LEU A 58 4.71 -4.00 -6.54
CA LEU A 58 4.56 -5.46 -6.49
C LEU A 58 5.93 -6.14 -6.49
N LEU A 59 6.84 -5.74 -7.39
CA LEU A 59 8.19 -6.30 -7.46
C LEU A 59 8.96 -6.05 -6.15
N TRP A 60 8.91 -4.82 -5.64
CA TRP A 60 9.55 -4.45 -4.38
C TRP A 60 9.03 -5.27 -3.19
N ALA A 61 7.71 -5.49 -3.13
CA ALA A 61 7.03 -6.24 -2.08
C ALA A 61 7.38 -7.73 -2.13
N LEU A 62 7.33 -8.35 -3.31
CA LEU A 62 7.68 -9.76 -3.51
C LEU A 62 9.13 -10.07 -3.14
N GLN A 63 10.06 -9.14 -3.42
CA GLN A 63 11.48 -9.30 -3.06
C GLN A 63 11.73 -9.32 -1.54
N ARG A 64 10.79 -8.78 -0.75
CA ARG A 64 10.85 -8.63 0.71
C ARG A 64 9.92 -9.57 1.46
N LEU A 65 9.34 -10.55 0.78
CA LEU A 65 8.63 -11.62 1.45
C LEU A 65 9.59 -12.40 2.35
N PRO A 66 9.20 -12.73 3.59
CA PRO A 66 10.02 -13.56 4.47
C PRO A 66 10.30 -14.91 3.82
N ARG A 67 11.57 -15.30 3.72
CA ARG A 67 12.02 -16.61 3.22
C ARG A 67 12.20 -17.63 4.35
N GLY A 68 12.09 -17.21 5.62
CA GLY A 68 12.27 -18.08 6.79
C GLY A 68 11.66 -17.52 8.07
N VAL A 69 11.64 -18.37 9.12
CA VAL A 69 11.14 -18.00 10.45
C VAL A 69 12.16 -17.09 11.12
N GLY A 70 11.82 -15.80 11.25
CA GLY A 70 12.67 -14.78 11.88
C GLY A 70 13.25 -13.72 10.93
N GLU A 71 12.90 -13.76 9.63
CA GLU A 71 13.31 -12.69 8.72
C GLU A 71 12.55 -11.39 8.99
N PRO A 72 13.20 -10.22 8.80
CA PRO A 72 12.63 -8.91 9.10
C PRO A 72 11.30 -8.67 8.37
N THR A 73 10.37 -8.09 9.11
CA THR A 73 9.01 -7.78 8.67
C THR A 73 8.91 -6.44 7.94
N GLU A 74 9.92 -6.03 7.16
CA GLU A 74 9.91 -4.73 6.46
C GLU A 74 8.60 -4.48 5.71
N LEU A 75 8.02 -5.54 5.13
CA LEU A 75 6.74 -5.50 4.44
C LEU A 75 5.55 -5.24 5.38
N ARG A 76 5.49 -5.89 6.55
CA ARG A 76 4.41 -5.69 7.53
C ARG A 76 4.59 -4.37 8.29
N ASP A 77 5.81 -3.96 8.57
CA ASP A 77 6.12 -2.70 9.25
C ASP A 77 5.72 -1.52 8.36
N ARG A 78 6.04 -1.60 7.06
CA ARG A 78 5.59 -0.64 6.05
C ARG A 78 4.08 -0.61 5.91
N LEU A 79 3.43 -1.78 5.84
CA LEU A 79 1.98 -1.86 5.77
C LEU A 79 1.31 -1.25 7.02
N THR A 80 1.83 -1.53 8.21
CA THR A 80 1.36 -0.95 9.48
C THR A 80 1.50 0.58 9.49
N THR A 81 2.62 1.09 8.96
CA THR A 81 2.84 2.53 8.83
C THR A 81 1.83 3.17 7.88
N LEU A 82 1.52 2.52 6.75
CA LEU A 82 0.52 3.00 5.80
C LEU A 82 -0.89 3.03 6.39
N TYR A 83 -1.27 2.04 7.19
CA TYR A 83 -2.54 2.04 7.92
C TYR A 83 -2.64 3.14 9.00
N SER A 84 -1.51 3.71 9.42
CA SER A 84 -1.50 4.82 10.37
C SER A 84 -1.81 6.16 9.68
N VAL A 85 -1.85 6.20 8.35
CA VAL A 85 -2.23 7.39 7.57
C VAL A 85 -3.70 7.28 7.18
N PRO A 86 -4.58 8.17 7.66
CA PRO A 86 -6.00 8.12 7.33
C PRO A 86 -6.25 8.49 5.85
N ASP A 87 -7.24 7.85 5.25
CA ASP A 87 -7.61 8.08 3.83
C ASP A 87 -8.25 9.46 3.59
N GLU A 88 -8.84 10.03 4.64
CA GLU A 88 -9.45 11.37 4.68
C GLU A 88 -9.00 12.09 5.94
N GLU A 89 -8.79 13.41 5.88
CA GLU A 89 -8.95 14.18 7.12
C GLU A 89 -10.41 14.02 7.49
N THR A 90 -10.69 13.50 8.68
CA THR A 90 -12.00 13.60 9.30
C THR A 90 -12.26 15.10 9.48
N GLY A 91 -12.77 15.74 8.43
CA GLY A 91 -13.26 17.09 8.49
C GLY A 91 -14.50 17.04 9.37
N ASP A 92 -14.33 17.43 10.63
CA ASP A 92 -15.45 17.82 11.49
C ASP A 92 -16.27 18.85 10.72
N ALA A 93 -17.52 18.49 10.45
CA ALA A 93 -18.53 19.33 9.82
C ALA A 93 -19.21 20.24 10.86
#